data_AF-A0AAV5U3P4-F1
#
_entry.id   AF-A0AAV5U3P4-F1
#
_cell.length_a   1.000
_cell.length_b   1.000
_cell.length_c   1.000
_cell.angle_alpha   90.00
_cell.angle_beta   90.00
_cell.angle_gamma   90.00
#
_symmetry.space_group_name_H-M   'P 1'
#
loop_
_entity.id
_entity.type
_entity.pdbx_description
1 polymer ?
#
loop_
_entity_poly.entity_id
_entity_poly.type
_entity_poly.pdbx_seq_one_letter_code
_entity_poly.pdbx_strand_id
1 'polypeptide(L)'
;MEELHEKITNLEKQLDEATNTFKVCLALKNGKIKQLESDLANVNAENSDLRRQSEEAVISQPPTRNSARQSMNLKRSTAAPPPRSLLCTAPSIPPNHNRSFRAIPRLHIPPEFLGIFPHATNGDLTGFLDICPNVVLAILWGSYANITMRNTSDKPVSFKVKIRHRELFHVTPNNGRIEPGANRTVRVTTSGPHPSINRSKFLIQSVQHDSTDIDPFDKLLENSPKELKAERKLCCKIIF
;
A
#
# COMPACT_ATOMS: atom_id res chain seq x y z
N MET A 1 54.08 -25.67 -12.24
CA MET A 1 53.60 -25.17 -13.56
C MET A 1 52.45 -26.01 -14.08
N GLU A 2 52.52 -27.34 -14.00
CA GLU A 2 51.45 -28.25 -14.47
C GLU A 2 50.13 -28.10 -13.69
N GLU A 3 50.20 -28.03 -12.36
CA GLU A 3 49.02 -27.79 -11.49
C GLU A 3 48.29 -26.47 -11.80
N LEU A 4 49.00 -25.44 -12.26
CA LEU A 4 48.40 -24.16 -12.61
C LEU A 4 47.62 -24.24 -13.94
N HIS A 5 48.13 -25.00 -14.91
CA HIS A 5 47.43 -25.22 -16.19
C HIS A 5 46.16 -26.04 -15.99
N GLU A 6 46.19 -27.05 -15.11
CA GLU A 6 45.00 -27.83 -14.75
C GLU A 6 43.92 -26.95 -14.07
N LYS A 7 44.33 -26.03 -13.18
CA LYS A 7 43.40 -25.08 -12.55
C LYS A 7 42.77 -24.11 -13.56
N ILE A 8 43.55 -23.61 -14.52
CA ILE A 8 43.05 -22.70 -15.57
C ILE A 8 42.02 -23.41 -16.45
N THR A 9 42.35 -24.60 -16.95
CA THR A 9 41.45 -25.39 -17.81
C THR A 9 40.14 -25.78 -17.10
N ASN A 10 40.20 -26.10 -15.80
CA ASN A 10 39.00 -26.37 -15.02
C ASN A 10 38.12 -25.12 -14.84
N LEU A 11 38.72 -23.95 -14.61
CA LEU A 11 37.97 -22.68 -14.49
C LEU A 11 37.32 -22.27 -15.82
N GLU A 12 38.01 -22.45 -16.94
CA GLU A 12 37.45 -22.22 -18.29
C GLU A 12 36.23 -23.10 -18.53
N LYS A 13 36.31 -24.39 -18.18
CA LYS A 13 35.18 -25.32 -18.28
C LYS A 13 33.99 -24.89 -17.42
N GLN A 14 34.22 -24.48 -16.18
CA GLN A 14 33.14 -24.00 -15.29
C GLN A 14 32.49 -22.73 -15.84
N LEU A 15 33.27 -21.83 -16.44
CA LEU A 15 32.77 -20.61 -17.04
C LEU A 15 31.87 -20.90 -18.25
N ASP A 16 32.24 -21.87 -19.08
CA ASP A 16 31.44 -22.30 -20.23
C ASP A 16 30.12 -22.95 -19.79
N GLU A 17 30.15 -23.81 -18.77
CA GLU A 17 28.95 -24.42 -18.18
C GLU A 17 28.00 -23.36 -17.60
N ALA A 18 28.52 -22.38 -16.86
CA ALA A 18 27.74 -21.27 -16.32
C ALA A 18 27.15 -20.40 -17.44
N THR A 19 27.92 -20.13 -18.50
CA THR A 19 27.48 -19.35 -19.66
C THR A 19 26.34 -20.04 -20.41
N ASN A 20 26.44 -21.36 -20.61
CA ASN A 20 25.40 -22.14 -21.27
C ASN A 20 24.11 -22.18 -20.42
N THR A 21 24.24 -22.36 -19.11
CA THR A 21 23.11 -22.32 -18.18
C THR A 21 22.40 -20.97 -18.24
N PHE A 22 23.15 -19.88 -18.27
CA PHE A 22 22.58 -18.53 -18.38
C PHE A 22 21.83 -18.32 -19.70
N LYS A 23 22.39 -18.78 -20.82
CA LYS A 23 21.74 -18.71 -22.14
C LYS A 23 20.39 -19.46 -22.16
N VAL A 24 20.33 -20.66 -21.58
CA VAL A 24 19.09 -21.44 -21.48
C VAL A 24 18.05 -20.72 -20.63
N CYS A 25 18.44 -20.22 -19.45
CA CYS A 25 17.56 -19.45 -18.57
C CYS A 25 17.00 -18.20 -19.27
N LEU A 26 17.83 -17.50 -20.05
CA LEU A 26 17.42 -16.33 -20.81
C LEU A 26 16.42 -16.69 -21.91
N ALA A 27 16.66 -17.78 -22.65
CA ALA A 27 15.74 -18.28 -23.67
C ALA A 27 14.38 -18.65 -23.09
N LEU A 28 14.36 -19.35 -21.95
CA LEU A 28 13.12 -19.69 -21.24
C LEU A 28 12.35 -18.46 -20.76
N LYS A 29 13.05 -17.45 -20.21
CA LYS A 29 12.42 -16.19 -19.80
C LYS A 29 11.82 -15.45 -20.99
N ASN A 30 12.55 -15.33 -22.10
CA ASN A 30 12.06 -14.67 -23.30
C ASN A 30 10.86 -15.39 -23.92
N GLY A 31 10.84 -16.73 -23.90
CA GLY A 31 9.69 -17.52 -24.33
C GLY A 31 8.46 -17.27 -23.45
N LYS A 32 8.63 -17.26 -22.13
CA LYS A 32 7.54 -16.99 -21.18
C LYS A 32 6.98 -15.57 -21.31
N ILE A 33 7.84 -14.58 -21.57
CA ILE A 33 7.40 -13.19 -21.83
C ILE A 33 6.52 -13.13 -23.07
N LYS A 34 6.94 -13.73 -24.20
CA LYS A 34 6.13 -13.77 -25.43
C LYS A 34 4.78 -14.46 -25.23
N GLN A 35 4.75 -15.54 -24.45
CA GLN A 35 3.50 -16.22 -24.12
C GLN A 35 2.55 -15.30 -23.34
N LEU A 36 3.06 -14.63 -22.30
CA LEU A 36 2.26 -13.71 -21.47
C LEU A 36 1.75 -12.50 -22.27
N GLU A 37 2.55 -11.97 -23.20
CA GLU A 37 2.13 -10.90 -24.10
C GLU A 37 0.98 -11.37 -25.02
N SER A 38 1.05 -12.60 -25.54
CA SER A 38 -0.04 -13.19 -26.33
C SER A 38 -1.31 -13.40 -25.51
N ASP A 39 -1.19 -13.91 -24.28
CA ASP A 39 -2.34 -14.17 -23.40
C ASP A 39 -3.04 -12.85 -23.02
N LEU A 40 -2.26 -11.79 -22.75
CA LEU A 40 -2.79 -10.45 -22.46
C LEU A 40 -3.56 -9.87 -23.67
N ALA A 41 -3.05 -10.07 -24.89
CA ALA A 41 -3.74 -9.64 -26.10
C ALA A 41 -5.09 -10.36 -26.29
N ASN A 42 -5.14 -11.66 -26.01
CA ASN A 42 -6.36 -12.46 -26.09
C ASN A 42 -7.41 -12.00 -25.05
N VAL A 43 -7.00 -11.80 -23.79
CA VAL A 43 -7.90 -11.31 -22.72
C VAL A 43 -8.45 -9.92 -23.03
N ASN A 44 -7.65 -9.06 -23.67
CA ASN A 44 -8.12 -7.73 -24.08
C ASN A 44 -9.14 -7.80 -25.22
N ALA A 45 -8.95 -8.71 -26.18
CA ALA A 45 -9.92 -8.96 -27.24
C ALA A 45 -11.25 -9.47 -26.67
N GLU A 46 -11.21 -10.45 -25.76
CA GLU A 46 -12.40 -11.00 -25.10
C GLU A 46 -13.17 -9.93 -24.30
N ASN A 47 -12.47 -9.07 -23.55
CA ASN A 47 -13.08 -7.94 -22.86
C ASN A 47 -13.74 -6.93 -23.82
N SER A 48 -13.16 -6.72 -25.00
CA SER A 48 -13.75 -5.82 -25.99
C SER A 48 -15.06 -6.34 -26.58
N ASP A 49 -15.17 -7.66 -26.78
CA ASP A 49 -16.38 -8.30 -27.28
C ASP A 49 -17.48 -8.32 -26.20
N LEU A 50 -17.14 -8.59 -24.94
CA LEU A 50 -18.09 -8.50 -23.83
C LEU A 50 -18.69 -7.09 -23.67
N ARG A 51 -17.88 -6.03 -23.86
CA ARG A 51 -18.38 -4.65 -23.83
C ARG A 51 -19.36 -4.37 -24.96
N ARG A 52 -19.10 -4.85 -26.18
CA ARG A 52 -20.03 -4.73 -27.30
C ARG A 52 -21.36 -5.44 -27.03
N GLN A 53 -21.31 -6.67 -26.50
CA GLN A 53 -22.52 -7.40 -26.10
C GLN A 53 -23.31 -6.68 -25.01
N SER A 54 -22.63 -6.04 -24.05
CA SER A 54 -23.29 -5.26 -23.00
C SER A 54 -23.96 -3.99 -23.52
N GLU A 55 -23.40 -3.35 -24.56
CA GLU A 55 -23.96 -2.15 -25.18
C GLU A 55 -25.19 -2.48 -26.04
N GLU A 56 -25.20 -3.62 -26.76
CA GLU A 56 -26.36 -4.08 -27.52
C GLU A 56 -27.56 -4.44 -26.62
N ALA A 57 -27.31 -4.96 -25.42
CA ALA A 57 -28.37 -5.27 -24.45
C ALA A 57 -29.09 -4.02 -23.90
N VAL A 58 -28.43 -2.85 -23.91
CA VAL A 58 -29.00 -1.58 -23.38
C VAL A 58 -29.96 -0.92 -24.39
N ILE A 59 -29.81 -1.17 -25.70
CA ILE A 59 -30.62 -0.52 -26.74
C ILE A 59 -32.00 -1.19 -26.89
N SER A 60 -32.20 -2.39 -26.34
CA SER A 60 -33.46 -3.15 -26.45
C SER A 60 -34.45 -2.98 -25.29
N GLN A 61 -34.15 -2.17 -24.27
CA GLN A 61 -35.08 -1.94 -23.15
C GLN A 61 -35.96 -0.70 -23.36
N PRO A 62 -37.30 -0.82 -23.40
CA PRO A 62 -38.19 0.33 -23.45
C PRO A 62 -38.16 1.10 -22.12
N PRO A 63 -38.29 2.45 -22.14
CA PRO A 63 -38.18 3.28 -20.95
C PRO A 63 -39.35 3.03 -20.00
N THR A 64 -39.09 2.39 -18.86
CA THR A 64 -40.08 2.29 -17.78
C THR A 64 -40.21 3.62 -17.05
N ARG A 65 -41.36 4.28 -17.23
CA ARG A 65 -41.87 5.39 -16.41
C ARG A 65 -41.78 5.00 -14.92
N ASN A 66 -40.82 5.52 -14.15
CA ASN A 66 -40.91 5.56 -12.67
C ASN A 66 -39.82 6.45 -12.01
N SER A 67 -39.58 7.66 -12.52
CA SER A 67 -38.68 8.63 -11.86
C SER A 67 -39.29 10.04 -11.75
N ALA A 68 -40.48 10.15 -11.15
CA ALA A 68 -41.16 11.44 -10.98
C ALA A 68 -41.96 11.57 -9.66
N ARG A 69 -41.58 10.87 -8.58
CA ARG A 69 -42.36 10.89 -7.31
C ARG A 69 -41.59 11.10 -6.01
N GLN A 70 -40.34 11.56 -6.03
CA GLN A 70 -39.62 11.94 -4.79
C GLN A 70 -39.25 13.42 -4.76
N SER A 71 -40.26 14.28 -4.77
CA SER A 71 -40.06 15.72 -4.58
C SER A 71 -41.31 16.41 -4.04
N MET A 72 -41.95 15.87 -3.00
CA MET A 72 -42.82 16.65 -2.11
C MET A 72 -42.87 15.97 -0.74
N ASN A 73 -42.12 16.50 0.23
CA ASN A 73 -42.45 16.48 1.66
C ASN A 73 -41.37 17.22 2.46
N LEU A 74 -41.50 18.55 2.54
CA LEU A 74 -41.01 19.30 3.70
C LEU A 74 -41.65 20.70 3.71
N LYS A 75 -42.81 20.84 4.36
CA LYS A 75 -43.34 22.13 4.83
C LYS A 75 -44.54 21.92 5.75
N ARG A 76 -44.31 22.17 7.05
CA ARG A 76 -45.21 22.72 8.09
C ARG A 76 -45.05 21.95 9.41
N SER A 77 -44.51 22.61 10.42
CA SER A 77 -45.32 23.01 11.57
C SER A 77 -44.56 23.98 12.46
N THR A 78 -45.19 25.11 12.72
CA THR A 78 -44.84 26.22 13.59
C THR A 78 -45.34 25.94 15.01
N ALA A 79 -44.50 26.14 16.04
CA ALA A 79 -44.95 26.57 17.37
C ALA A 79 -43.75 26.96 18.26
N ALA A 80 -43.85 28.10 18.93
CA ALA A 80 -43.00 28.58 20.04
C ALA A 80 -43.94 29.24 21.07
N PRO A 81 -43.46 29.69 22.26
CA PRO A 81 -42.69 29.06 23.35
C PRO A 81 -43.48 29.18 24.70
N PRO A 82 -42.92 28.98 25.93
CA PRO A 82 -42.20 30.06 26.65
C PRO A 82 -41.15 29.51 27.71
N PRO A 83 -40.70 30.21 28.79
CA PRO A 83 -39.29 30.64 28.92
C PRO A 83 -38.58 30.20 30.23
N ARG A 84 -37.24 30.34 30.29
CA ARG A 84 -36.46 31.03 31.37
C ARG A 84 -34.94 30.71 31.31
N SER A 85 -34.14 31.79 31.22
CA SER A 85 -32.85 32.10 31.87
C SER A 85 -31.86 30.96 32.16
N LEU A 86 -30.55 31.00 31.83
CA LEU A 86 -29.55 32.02 32.15
C LEU A 86 -28.30 31.88 31.24
N LEU A 87 -27.66 33.02 30.99
CA LEU A 87 -26.26 33.30 30.66
C LEU A 87 -25.34 32.17 30.14
N CYS A 88 -24.80 32.37 28.93
CA CYS A 88 -23.36 32.30 28.66
C CYS A 88 -23.04 32.95 27.30
N THR A 89 -22.27 34.02 27.34
CA THR A 89 -21.74 34.81 26.22
C THR A 89 -20.68 34.03 25.43
N ALA A 90 -20.86 33.93 24.11
CA ALA A 90 -19.83 33.53 23.15
C ALA A 90 -19.43 34.74 22.27
N PRO A 91 -18.13 34.94 21.97
CA PRO A 91 -17.67 36.10 21.21
C PRO A 91 -17.92 35.96 19.71
N SER A 92 -18.31 37.08 19.11
CA SER A 92 -18.55 37.31 17.68
C SER A 92 -17.27 37.22 16.85
N ILE A 93 -17.27 36.34 15.84
CA ILE A 93 -16.28 36.33 14.75
C ILE A 93 -16.91 37.04 13.53
N PRO A 94 -16.25 38.05 12.91
CA PRO A 94 -16.79 38.74 11.73
C PRO A 94 -16.70 37.88 10.45
N PRO A 95 -17.57 38.12 9.45
CA PRO A 95 -17.56 37.40 8.19
C PRO A 95 -16.44 37.92 7.30
N ASN A 96 -15.48 37.06 6.93
CA ASN A 96 -14.40 37.42 6.02
C ASN A 96 -14.71 36.96 4.58
N HIS A 97 -14.40 37.87 3.65
CA HIS A 97 -14.66 37.87 2.23
C HIS A 97 -14.22 36.59 1.48
N ASN A 98 -15.05 36.25 0.48
CA ASN A 98 -14.76 35.38 -0.65
C ASN A 98 -13.31 35.50 -1.14
N ARG A 99 -12.48 34.50 -0.83
CA ARG A 99 -11.32 34.14 -1.67
C ARG A 99 -11.64 32.86 -2.40
N SER A 100 -11.80 33.00 -3.70
CA SER A 100 -11.81 31.94 -4.71
C SER A 100 -10.71 30.91 -4.42
N PHE A 101 -11.12 29.74 -3.93
CA PHE A 101 -10.29 28.54 -3.97
C PHE A 101 -10.19 28.15 -5.45
N ARG A 102 -9.09 28.52 -6.09
CA ARG A 102 -8.69 27.87 -7.34
C ARG A 102 -8.57 26.39 -7.04
N ALA A 103 -9.41 25.60 -7.69
CA ALA A 103 -9.39 24.16 -7.62
C ALA A 103 -7.97 23.66 -7.93
N ILE A 104 -7.33 23.06 -6.93
CA ILE A 104 -6.10 22.30 -7.13
C ILE A 104 -6.49 21.14 -8.07
N PRO A 105 -5.82 20.93 -9.20
CA PRO A 105 -6.11 19.81 -10.07
C PRO A 105 -5.96 18.54 -9.26
N ARG A 106 -7.02 17.73 -9.20
CA ARG A 106 -7.01 16.40 -8.58
C ARG A 106 -5.89 15.61 -9.24
N LEU A 107 -4.74 15.51 -8.56
CA LEU A 107 -3.71 14.56 -8.92
C LEU A 107 -4.38 13.20 -8.90
N HIS A 108 -4.58 12.64 -10.10
CA HIS A 108 -5.09 11.30 -10.29
C HIS A 108 -4.04 10.36 -9.71
N ILE A 109 -4.21 9.99 -8.44
CA ILE A 109 -3.40 8.94 -7.82
C ILE A 109 -3.91 7.64 -8.45
N PRO A 110 -3.08 6.94 -9.25
CA PRO A 110 -3.54 5.74 -9.93
C PRO A 110 -3.92 4.66 -8.90
N PRO A 111 -4.93 3.83 -9.22
CA PRO A 111 -5.51 2.86 -8.27
C PRO A 111 -4.54 1.80 -7.75
N GLU A 112 -3.35 1.68 -8.33
CA GLU A 112 -2.22 0.90 -7.80
C GLU A 112 -1.69 1.40 -6.44
N PHE A 113 -2.04 2.60 -6.01
CA PHE A 113 -1.78 3.12 -4.66
C PHE A 113 -2.91 2.85 -3.65
N LEU A 114 -4.02 2.21 -4.06
CA LEU A 114 -5.17 1.91 -3.20
C LEU A 114 -5.01 0.63 -2.36
N GLY A 115 -3.80 0.10 -2.20
CA GLY A 115 -3.54 -1.01 -1.27
C GLY A 115 -4.06 -2.37 -1.76
N ILE A 116 -4.28 -2.52 -3.07
CA ILE A 116 -4.41 -3.84 -3.69
C ILE A 116 -2.99 -4.40 -3.71
N PHE A 117 -2.73 -5.45 -2.93
CA PHE A 117 -1.50 -6.23 -3.10
C PHE A 117 -1.55 -6.81 -4.52
N PRO A 118 -0.75 -6.35 -5.49
CA PRO A 118 -0.58 -7.14 -6.70
C PRO A 118 -0.11 -8.52 -6.23
N HIS A 119 -0.68 -9.60 -6.77
CA HIS A 119 -0.25 -10.97 -6.48
C HIS A 119 1.27 -10.99 -6.38
N ALA A 120 1.77 -11.22 -5.16
CA ALA A 120 3.17 -11.00 -4.82
C ALA A 120 4.04 -11.97 -5.63
N THR A 121 4.49 -11.56 -6.82
CA THR A 121 5.56 -12.25 -7.51
C THR A 121 6.87 -11.74 -6.96
N ASN A 122 7.46 -12.54 -6.07
CA ASN A 122 8.87 -12.52 -5.69
C ASN A 122 9.36 -11.28 -4.92
N GLY A 123 8.65 -10.90 -3.85
CA GLY A 123 9.16 -9.98 -2.84
C GLY A 123 9.62 -10.73 -1.61
N ASP A 124 10.91 -11.10 -1.56
CA ASP A 124 11.70 -11.46 -0.36
C ASP A 124 10.88 -11.81 0.89
N LEU A 125 10.44 -13.08 0.93
CA LEU A 125 9.55 -13.66 1.93
C LEU A 125 10.25 -13.71 3.30
N THR A 126 10.13 -12.64 4.08
CA THR A 126 10.19 -12.76 5.54
C THR A 126 8.93 -13.50 5.96
N GLY A 127 8.98 -14.84 5.90
CA GLY A 127 7.89 -15.79 5.56
C GLY A 127 6.52 -15.73 6.27
N PHE A 128 6.25 -14.74 7.13
CA PHE A 128 4.96 -14.54 7.79
C PHE A 128 4.35 -13.14 7.59
N LEU A 129 5.09 -12.16 7.04
CA LEU A 129 4.60 -10.80 6.87
C LEU A 129 5.01 -10.21 5.51
N ASP A 130 4.03 -9.98 4.65
CA ASP A 130 4.20 -9.27 3.38
C ASP A 130 4.08 -7.76 3.62
N ILE A 131 5.01 -6.98 3.07
CA ILE A 131 5.07 -5.52 3.25
C ILE A 131 5.11 -4.83 1.89
N CYS A 132 4.19 -3.91 1.64
CA CYS A 132 4.18 -3.06 0.45
C CYS A 132 4.18 -1.58 0.88
N PRO A 133 5.09 -0.74 0.37
CA PRO A 133 6.18 -1.08 -0.55
C PRO A 133 7.30 -1.89 0.12
N ASN A 134 8.05 -2.66 -0.68
CA ASN A 134 9.10 -3.56 -0.18
C ASN A 134 10.45 -2.89 0.09
N VAL A 135 10.79 -1.81 -0.61
CA VAL A 135 12.14 -1.20 -0.57
C VAL A 135 12.08 0.31 -0.41
N VAL A 136 11.29 0.99 -1.24
CA VAL A 136 11.23 2.46 -1.26
C VAL A 136 9.82 2.94 -0.95
N LEU A 137 9.69 3.76 0.08
CA LEU A 137 8.48 4.51 0.39
C LEU A 137 8.57 5.88 -0.28
N ALA A 138 7.86 6.03 -1.40
CA ALA A 138 7.74 7.29 -2.09
C ALA A 138 6.65 8.16 -1.44
N ILE A 139 6.98 9.39 -1.06
CA ILE A 139 6.03 10.34 -0.48
C ILE A 139 6.07 11.63 -1.31
N LEU A 140 4.90 12.07 -1.77
CA LEU A 140 4.80 13.39 -2.40
C LEU A 140 4.97 14.47 -1.32
N TRP A 141 5.64 15.56 -1.67
CA TRP A 141 5.87 16.65 -0.73
C TRP A 141 4.55 17.21 -0.17
N GLY A 142 4.48 17.39 1.16
CA GLY A 142 3.27 17.83 1.85
C GLY A 142 2.14 16.80 1.91
N SER A 143 2.40 15.56 1.50
CA SER A 143 1.42 14.46 1.47
C SER A 143 1.76 13.36 2.47
N TYR A 144 1.08 12.23 2.32
CA TYR A 144 1.30 11.00 3.06
C TYR A 144 1.57 9.83 2.12
N ALA A 145 2.17 8.78 2.65
CA ALA A 145 2.28 7.49 2.00
C ALA A 145 1.81 6.38 2.95
N ASN A 146 1.37 5.27 2.36
CA ASN A 146 0.87 4.12 3.11
C ASN A 146 1.87 2.97 2.99
N ILE A 147 2.13 2.33 4.12
CA ILE A 147 2.78 1.03 4.21
C ILE A 147 1.68 0.02 4.54
N THR A 148 1.36 -0.86 3.61
CA THR A 148 0.40 -1.95 3.81
C THR A 148 1.15 -3.22 4.18
N MET A 149 0.74 -3.85 5.28
CA MET A 149 1.30 -5.10 5.77
C MET A 149 0.21 -6.17 5.75
N ARG A 150 0.53 -7.37 5.30
CA ARG A 150 -0.39 -8.51 5.28
C ARG A 150 0.24 -9.67 6.03
N ASN A 151 -0.47 -10.18 7.03
CA ASN A 151 -0.06 -11.38 7.72
C ASN A 151 -0.37 -12.60 6.84
N THR A 152 0.68 -13.30 6.41
CA THR A 152 0.59 -14.51 5.58
C THR A 152 0.68 -15.79 6.40
N SER A 153 0.95 -15.67 7.71
CA SER A 153 0.98 -16.81 8.62
C SER A 153 -0.39 -17.17 9.19
N ASP A 154 -0.42 -18.32 9.85
CA ASP A 154 -1.52 -18.87 10.64
C ASP A 154 -1.59 -18.31 12.06
N LYS A 155 -0.61 -17.50 12.49
CA LYS A 155 -0.53 -16.93 13.84
C LYS A 155 -0.59 -15.41 13.83
N PRO A 156 -1.02 -14.76 14.93
CA PRO A 156 -0.97 -13.32 15.05
C PRO A 156 0.46 -12.77 14.91
N VAL A 157 0.57 -11.61 14.26
CA VAL A 157 1.84 -10.89 14.10
C VAL A 157 1.71 -9.50 14.71
N SER A 158 2.59 -9.20 15.66
CA SER A 158 2.74 -7.85 16.22
C SER A 158 3.84 -7.10 15.50
N PHE A 159 3.69 -5.79 15.30
CA PHE A 159 4.66 -4.94 14.59
C PHE A 159 4.94 -3.63 15.33
N LYS A 160 6.12 -3.06 15.05
CA LYS A 160 6.55 -1.73 15.52
C LYS A 160 7.40 -1.04 14.46
N VAL A 161 7.07 0.22 14.17
CA VAL A 161 7.75 1.05 13.19
C VAL A 161 8.72 2.02 13.89
N LYS A 162 10.01 1.83 13.63
CA LYS A 162 11.11 2.67 14.14
C LYS A 162 11.65 3.57 13.04
N ILE A 163 11.89 4.83 13.39
CA ILE A 163 12.39 5.88 12.49
C ILE A 163 13.44 6.69 13.23
N ARG A 164 14.50 7.10 12.52
CA ARG A 164 15.55 7.97 13.10
C ARG A 164 15.05 9.40 13.36
N HIS A 165 14.37 10.01 12.40
CA HIS A 165 13.93 11.42 12.47
C HIS A 165 12.44 11.55 12.81
N ARG A 166 12.04 11.20 14.03
CA ARG A 166 10.62 11.26 14.45
C ARG A 166 10.01 12.66 14.42
N GLU A 167 10.83 13.71 14.49
CA GLU A 167 10.39 15.10 14.34
C GLU A 167 9.87 15.43 12.93
N LEU A 168 10.41 14.77 11.91
CA LEU A 168 10.09 15.02 10.50
C LEU A 168 8.98 14.11 9.96
N PHE A 169 8.67 13.02 10.66
CA PHE A 169 7.69 12.03 10.22
C PHE A 169 6.68 11.70 11.32
N HIS A 170 5.41 11.77 10.97
CA HIS A 170 4.32 11.26 11.79
C HIS A 170 3.85 9.91 11.24
N VAL A 171 3.82 8.89 12.10
CA VAL A 171 3.48 7.51 11.70
C VAL A 171 2.36 6.94 12.53
N THR A 172 1.28 6.55 11.86
CA THR A 172 0.02 6.16 12.49
C THR A 172 -0.63 4.96 11.77
N PRO A 173 -0.85 3.83 12.46
CA PRO A 173 -0.33 3.51 13.79
C PRO A 173 1.18 3.24 13.78
N ASN A 174 1.88 3.53 14.88
CA ASN A 174 3.32 3.21 15.02
C ASN A 174 3.56 1.74 15.36
N ASN A 175 2.65 1.12 16.10
CA ASN A 175 2.69 -0.28 16.48
C ASN A 175 1.28 -0.88 16.41
N GLY A 176 1.18 -2.20 16.42
CA GLY A 176 -0.10 -2.88 16.47
C GLY A 176 0.04 -4.37 16.25
N ARG A 177 -1.11 -5.02 16.15
CA ARG A 177 -1.26 -6.45 15.92
C ARG A 177 -2.05 -6.69 14.63
N ILE A 178 -1.70 -7.76 13.92
CA ILE A 178 -2.32 -8.19 12.66
C ILE A 178 -2.71 -9.65 12.82
N GLU A 179 -4.01 -9.93 12.78
CA GLU A 179 -4.52 -11.30 12.86
C GLU A 179 -4.14 -12.12 11.61
N PRO A 180 -4.15 -13.47 11.70
CA PRO A 180 -3.90 -14.34 10.56
C PRO A 180 -4.74 -13.97 9.33
N GLY A 181 -4.10 -13.85 8.16
CA GLY A 181 -4.74 -13.47 6.90
C GLY A 181 -5.20 -12.01 6.79
N ALA A 182 -5.15 -11.24 7.88
CA ALA A 182 -5.56 -9.84 7.89
C ALA A 182 -4.48 -8.91 7.32
N ASN A 183 -4.91 -7.69 6.99
CA ASN A 183 -4.03 -6.62 6.56
C ASN A 183 -4.09 -5.42 7.52
N ARG A 184 -3.02 -4.63 7.52
CA ARG A 184 -2.92 -3.39 8.28
C ARG A 184 -2.20 -2.33 7.48
N THR A 185 -2.75 -1.12 7.50
CA THR A 185 -2.15 0.04 6.82
C THR A 185 -1.56 0.98 7.85
N VAL A 186 -0.30 1.36 7.67
CA VAL A 186 0.41 2.39 8.42
C VAL A 186 0.59 3.61 7.54
N ARG A 187 0.06 4.74 7.98
CA ARG A 187 0.21 6.02 7.30
C ARG A 187 1.45 6.74 7.80
N VAL A 188 2.28 7.20 6.87
CA VAL A 188 3.45 8.03 7.11
C VAL A 188 3.21 9.41 6.51
N THR A 189 3.28 10.46 7.33
CA THR A 189 3.11 11.86 6.91
C THR A 189 4.38 12.64 7.21
N THR A 190 4.75 13.60 6.36
CA THR A 190 5.94 14.44 6.57
C THR A 190 5.59 15.79 7.19
N SER A 191 6.35 16.25 8.17
CA SER A 191 6.10 17.48 8.94
C SER A 191 6.62 18.77 8.29
N GLY A 192 6.99 18.76 7.01
CA GLY A 192 7.50 19.93 6.29
C GLY A 192 8.75 19.64 5.44
N PRO A 193 9.28 20.64 4.72
CA PRO A 193 10.49 20.48 3.92
C PRO A 193 11.74 20.38 4.80
N HIS A 194 12.48 19.29 4.68
CA HIS A 194 13.81 19.16 5.29
C HIS A 194 14.74 18.30 4.41
N PRO A 195 15.98 18.74 4.12
CA PRO A 195 16.86 18.08 3.16
C PRO A 195 17.27 16.64 3.57
N SER A 196 17.24 16.32 4.87
CA SER A 196 17.56 14.98 5.38
C SER A 196 16.45 13.93 5.19
N ILE A 197 15.25 14.33 4.78
CA ILE A 197 14.08 13.43 4.67
C ILE A 197 14.35 12.33 3.64
N ASN A 198 15.01 12.64 2.52
CA ASN A 198 15.36 11.69 1.45
C ASN A 198 16.37 10.60 1.85
N ARG A 199 17.07 10.77 2.98
CA ARG A 199 18.03 9.78 3.50
C ARG A 199 17.46 8.96 4.65
N SER A 200 16.22 9.22 5.02
CA SER A 200 15.57 8.58 6.16
C SER A 200 15.20 7.14 5.84
N LYS A 201 15.33 6.28 6.84
CA LYS A 201 14.96 4.86 6.76
C LYS A 201 13.92 4.54 7.82
N PHE A 202 12.94 3.74 7.43
CA PHE A 202 11.94 3.14 8.30
C PHE A 202 12.35 1.71 8.58
N LEU A 203 12.38 1.32 9.84
CA LEU A 203 12.61 -0.05 10.28
C LEU A 203 11.29 -0.60 10.82
N ILE A 204 10.76 -1.62 10.17
CA ILE A 204 9.59 -2.36 10.62
C ILE A 204 10.11 -3.61 11.31
N GLN A 205 9.88 -3.71 12.61
CA GLN A 205 10.12 -4.93 13.38
C GLN A 205 8.80 -5.65 13.55
N SER A 206 8.81 -6.96 13.38
CA SER A 206 7.63 -7.80 13.52
C SER A 206 7.95 -9.10 14.22
N VAL A 207 6.97 -9.60 14.97
CA VAL A 207 7.09 -10.80 15.79
C VAL A 207 5.82 -11.63 15.64
N GLN A 208 5.97 -12.88 15.22
CA GLN A 208 4.91 -13.87 15.21
C GLN A 208 4.80 -14.50 16.60
N HIS A 209 3.60 -14.64 17.14
CA HIS A 209 3.39 -15.21 18.48
C HIS A 209 2.10 -16.02 18.55
N ASP A 210 2.06 -17.00 19.46
CA ASP A 210 0.88 -17.82 19.75
C ASP A 210 -0.11 -17.16 20.71
N SER A 211 0.32 -16.09 21.39
CA SER A 211 -0.46 -15.49 22.46
C SER A 211 -1.69 -14.74 21.93
N THR A 212 -2.85 -15.03 22.52
CA THR A 212 -4.04 -14.17 22.45
C THR A 212 -3.91 -12.91 23.28
N ASP A 213 -2.99 -12.88 24.24
CA ASP A 213 -2.81 -11.77 25.17
C ASP A 213 -2.19 -10.55 24.49
N ILE A 214 -2.60 -9.37 24.98
CA ILE A 214 -2.12 -8.06 24.53
C ILE A 214 -0.84 -7.74 25.30
N ASP A 215 0.18 -8.59 25.12
CA ASP A 215 1.48 -8.32 25.70
C ASP A 215 2.13 -7.11 25.00
N PRO A 216 2.84 -6.25 25.76
CA PRO A 216 3.63 -5.18 25.16
C PRO A 216 4.61 -5.73 24.13
N PHE A 217 4.67 -5.10 22.95
CA PHE A 217 5.54 -5.52 21.85
C PHE A 217 6.99 -5.76 22.28
N ASP A 218 7.52 -4.92 23.17
CA ASP A 218 8.92 -5.03 23.61
C ASP A 218 9.19 -6.34 24.38
N LYS A 219 8.21 -6.84 25.16
CA LYS A 219 8.32 -8.13 25.84
C LYS A 219 8.21 -9.30 24.86
N LEU A 220 7.27 -9.22 23.91
CA LEU A 220 7.14 -10.22 22.84
C LEU A 220 8.45 -10.31 22.03
N LEU A 221 9.04 -9.16 21.71
CA LEU A 221 10.30 -9.09 21.00
C LEU A 221 11.47 -9.62 21.83
N GLU A 222 11.50 -9.47 23.14
CA GLU A 222 12.59 -10.01 23.95
C GLU A 222 12.50 -11.54 24.09
N ASN A 223 11.30 -12.05 24.36
CA ASN A 223 11.05 -13.46 24.67
C ASN A 223 11.01 -14.37 23.43
N SER A 224 10.76 -13.83 22.25
CA SER A 224 10.60 -14.66 21.05
C SER A 224 11.94 -15.17 20.50
N PRO A 225 12.00 -16.37 19.90
CA PRO A 225 13.17 -16.83 19.16
C PRO A 225 13.42 -15.96 17.92
N LYS A 226 14.66 -15.98 17.41
CA LYS A 226 15.05 -15.18 16.23
C LYS A 226 14.26 -15.53 14.97
N GLU A 227 13.80 -16.78 14.85
CA GLU A 227 13.06 -17.29 13.70
C GLU A 227 11.65 -16.68 13.59
N LEU A 228 11.05 -16.30 14.72
CA LEU A 228 9.74 -15.64 14.76
C LEU A 228 9.85 -14.12 14.68
N LYS A 229 11.05 -13.59 14.44
CA LYS A 229 11.31 -12.15 14.33
C LYS A 229 11.67 -11.83 12.89
N ALA A 230 11.08 -10.77 12.36
CA ALA A 230 11.46 -10.23 11.06
C ALA A 230 11.70 -8.72 11.17
N GLU A 231 12.71 -8.27 10.46
CA GLU A 231 13.06 -6.85 10.35
C GLU A 231 13.11 -6.44 8.88
N ARG A 232 12.37 -5.39 8.53
CA ARG A 232 12.34 -4.83 7.18
C ARG A 232 12.74 -3.37 7.20
N LYS A 233 13.65 -2.98 6.30
CA LYS A 233 14.08 -1.58 6.14
C LYS A 233 13.51 -1.01 4.85
N LEU A 234 12.81 0.11 4.96
CA LEU A 234 12.33 0.90 3.82
C LEU A 234 13.11 2.21 3.74
N CYS A 235 13.52 2.60 2.55
CA CYS A 235 14.13 3.89 2.27
C CYS A 235 13.05 4.91 1.92
N CYS A 236 13.12 6.11 2.49
CA CYS A 236 12.24 7.21 2.13
C CYS A 236 12.71 7.88 0.84
N LYS A 237 11.79 8.22 -0.06
CA LYS A 237 12.06 9.09 -1.21
C LYS A 237 10.95 10.13 -1.32
N ILE A 238 11.30 11.40 -1.17
CA ILE A 238 10.40 12.52 -1.43
C ILE A 238 10.38 12.81 -2.92
N ILE A 239 9.18 12.90 -3.46
CA ILE A 239 8.91 13.35 -4.81
C ILE A 239 8.42 14.80 -4.69
N PHE A 240 9.13 15.69 -5.39
CA PHE A 240 8.83 17.12 -5.47
C PHE A 240 7.94 17.42 -6.67
#